data_AF-A0A183L2W9-F1
#
_entry.id   AF-A0A183L2W9-F1
#
_cell.length_a   1.000
_cell.length_b   1.000
_cell.length_c   1.000
_cell.angle_alpha   90.00
_cell.angle_beta   90.00
_cell.angle_gamma   90.00
#
_symmetry.space_group_name_H-M   'P 1'
#
loop_
_entity.id
_entity.type
_entity.pdbx_description
1 polymer ?
#
loop_
_entity_poly.entity_id
_entity_poly.type
_entity_poly.pdbx_seq_one_letter_code
_entity_poly.pdbx_strand_id
1 'polypeptide(L)'
;MEFKSPAVTKHKLIRLQFYSCPPSDIIELNELEDYAVHRIRVLKCVEAVGQDCIRGTKDYDDKMVTELTKISGFGKIFTSSSSSLKNAQEDIHKDIVSHFILQVNCHIFAS
;
A
#
# COMPACT_ATOMS: atom_id res chain seq x y z
N MET A 1 31.27 -9.95 31.30
CA MET A 1 30.67 -9.01 30.33
C MET A 1 29.46 -9.71 29.74
N GLU A 2 28.28 -9.41 30.28
CA GLU A 2 27.01 -9.95 29.80
C GLU A 2 26.46 -8.98 28.76
N PHE A 3 26.47 -9.38 27.48
CA PHE A 3 25.82 -8.60 26.43
C PHE A 3 24.32 -8.75 26.58
N LYS A 4 23.72 -7.73 27.21
CA LYS A 4 22.28 -7.55 27.36
C LYS A 4 21.64 -7.50 25.97
N SER A 5 20.87 -8.53 25.63
CA SER A 5 20.05 -8.59 24.40
C SER A 5 19.25 -7.29 24.24
N PRO A 6 19.24 -6.67 23.04
CA PRO A 6 18.43 -5.50 22.82
C PRO A 6 16.96 -5.90 22.94
N ALA A 7 16.26 -5.13 23.77
CA ALA A 7 14.86 -5.29 24.07
C ALA A 7 14.03 -5.45 22.79
N VAL A 8 13.02 -6.33 22.85
CA VAL A 8 11.96 -6.46 21.86
C VAL A 8 11.26 -5.10 21.73
N THR A 9 11.73 -4.29 20.79
CA THR A 9 11.11 -3.03 20.40
C THR A 9 9.75 -3.36 19.83
N LYS A 10 8.68 -2.88 20.50
CA LYS A 10 7.34 -2.82 19.92
C LYS A 10 7.46 -2.04 18.62
N HIS A 11 7.55 -2.73 17.48
CA HIS A 11 7.65 -2.10 16.17
C HIS A 11 6.35 -1.34 15.94
N LYS A 12 6.41 -0.01 16.07
CA LYS A 12 5.41 0.88 15.51
C LYS A 12 5.36 0.54 14.02
N LEU A 13 4.25 -0.06 13.59
CA LEU A 13 4.06 -0.41 12.19
C LEU A 13 4.06 0.88 11.37
N ILE A 14 5.10 1.06 10.55
CA ILE A 14 5.23 2.21 9.65
C ILE A 14 4.45 1.85 8.40
N ARG A 15 3.41 2.62 8.05
CA ARG A 15 2.63 2.38 6.83
C ARG A 15 3.27 2.91 5.55
N LEU A 16 4.17 3.88 5.68
CA LEU A 16 4.96 4.39 4.56
C LEU A 16 6.14 3.44 4.30
N GLN A 17 6.13 2.76 3.15
CA GLN A 17 7.16 1.79 2.76
C GLN A 17 8.02 2.34 1.61
N PHE A 18 9.33 2.14 1.69
CA PHE A 18 10.30 2.54 0.65
C PHE A 18 10.57 1.43 -0.39
N TYR A 19 9.74 0.39 -0.44
CA TYR A 19 9.74 -0.74 -1.39
C TYR A 19 11.15 -1.19 -1.86
N SER A 20 12.07 -1.38 -0.92
CA SER A 20 13.50 -1.55 -1.24
C SER A 20 13.91 -3.01 -1.46
N CYS A 21 13.10 -3.95 -1.00
CA CYS A 21 13.36 -5.38 -1.09
C CYS A 21 12.09 -6.10 -1.57
N PRO A 22 12.16 -6.95 -2.61
CA PRO A 22 11.01 -7.71 -3.07
C PRO A 22 10.57 -8.74 -2.01
N PRO A 23 9.26 -8.97 -1.85
CA PRO A 23 8.75 -10.02 -0.98
C PRO A 23 9.18 -11.39 -1.52
N SER A 24 9.52 -12.30 -0.61
CA SER A 24 9.89 -13.70 -0.93
C SER A 24 8.74 -14.68 -0.72
N ASP A 25 7.57 -14.18 -0.32
CA ASP A 25 6.40 -14.98 -0.02
C ASP A 25 5.75 -15.53 -1.30
N ILE A 26 5.21 -16.74 -1.21
CA ILE A 26 4.42 -17.34 -2.30
C ILE A 26 2.98 -16.92 -2.10
N ILE A 27 2.34 -16.44 -3.18
CA ILE A 27 0.92 -16.07 -3.20
C ILE A 27 0.21 -16.88 -4.29
N GLU A 28 -1.09 -17.10 -4.11
CA GLU A 28 -1.91 -17.77 -5.11
C GLU A 28 -2.14 -16.87 -6.34
N LEU A 29 -2.39 -17.47 -7.50
CA LEU A 29 -2.61 -16.72 -8.75
C LEU A 29 -3.81 -15.78 -8.65
N ASN A 30 -4.89 -16.20 -8.01
CA ASN A 30 -6.07 -15.35 -7.83
C ASN A 30 -5.76 -14.13 -6.94
N GLU A 31 -4.92 -14.30 -5.91
CA GLU A 31 -4.48 -13.18 -5.05
C GLU A 31 -3.57 -12.21 -5.81
N LEU A 32 -2.69 -12.74 -6.66
CA LEU A 32 -1.84 -11.94 -7.55
C LEU A 32 -2.69 -11.03 -8.45
N GLU A 33 -3.70 -11.59 -9.12
CA GLU A 33 -4.61 -10.85 -9.99
C GLU A 33 -5.40 -9.79 -9.23
N ASP A 34 -5.96 -10.15 -8.08
CA ASP A 34 -6.68 -9.22 -7.22
C ASP A 34 -5.78 -8.05 -6.78
N TYR A 35 -4.56 -8.33 -6.31
CA TYR A 35 -3.61 -7.30 -5.89
C TYR A 35 -3.22 -6.36 -7.03
N ALA A 36 -2.99 -6.90 -8.23
CA ALA A 36 -2.71 -6.09 -9.41
C ALA A 36 -3.88 -5.16 -9.76
N VAL A 37 -5.10 -5.69 -9.85
CA VAL A 37 -6.30 -4.93 -10.19
C VAL A 37 -6.56 -3.84 -9.16
N HIS A 38 -6.46 -4.18 -7.87
CA HIS A 38 -6.68 -3.22 -6.78
C HIS A 38 -5.65 -2.09 -6.79
N ARG A 39 -4.36 -2.40 -6.98
CA ARG A 39 -3.31 -1.38 -7.05
C ARG A 39 -3.49 -0.44 -8.24
N ILE A 40 -3.86 -0.97 -9.40
CA ILE A 40 -4.16 -0.14 -10.59
C ILE A 40 -5.33 0.81 -10.31
N ARG A 41 -6.39 0.33 -9.65
CA ARG A 41 -7.54 1.18 -9.29
C ARG A 41 -7.12 2.32 -8.36
N VAL A 42 -6.27 2.04 -7.37
CA VAL A 42 -5.72 3.07 -6.47
C VAL A 42 -4.92 4.10 -7.27
N LEU A 43 -4.01 3.67 -8.15
CA LEU A 43 -3.22 4.59 -8.97
C LEU A 43 -4.08 5.46 -9.90
N LYS A 44 -5.11 4.87 -10.54
CA LYS A 44 -6.07 5.61 -11.38
C LYS A 44 -6.85 6.65 -10.59
N CYS A 45 -7.25 6.33 -9.36
CA CYS A 45 -7.90 7.30 -8.48
C CYS A 45 -6.95 8.44 -8.09
N VAL A 46 -5.69 8.11 -7.78
CA VAL A 46 -4.67 9.12 -7.48
C VAL A 46 -4.44 10.06 -8.68
N GLU A 47 -4.38 9.50 -9.88
CA GLU A 47 -4.27 10.28 -11.13
C GLU A 47 -5.50 11.16 -11.36
N ALA A 48 -6.71 10.60 -11.26
CA ALA A 48 -7.95 11.33 -11.51
C ALA A 48 -8.15 12.51 -10.56
N VAL A 49 -7.95 12.33 -9.25
CA VAL A 49 -8.06 13.43 -8.29
C VAL A 49 -6.95 14.47 -8.50
N GLY A 50 -5.77 14.06 -8.95
CA GLY A 50 -4.68 14.98 -9.31
C GLY A 50 -4.94 15.83 -10.56
N GLN A 51 -5.85 15.42 -11.44
CA GLN A 51 -6.31 16.26 -12.57
C GLN A 51 -7.26 17.36 -12.10
N ASP A 52 -8.09 17.06 -11.10
CA ASP A 52 -9.14 17.96 -10.63
C ASP A 52 -8.71 18.89 -9.48
N CYS A 53 -7.66 18.53 -8.74
CA CYS A 53 -7.26 19.21 -7.51
C CYS A 53 -5.74 19.36 -7.40
N ILE A 54 -5.30 20.45 -6.77
CA ILE A 54 -3.87 20.71 -6.53
C ILE A 54 -3.41 19.89 -5.32
N ARG A 55 -2.37 19.06 -5.50
CA ARG A 55 -1.79 18.24 -4.44
C ARG A 55 -1.32 19.10 -3.25
N GLY A 56 -1.62 18.64 -2.03
CA GLY A 56 -1.26 19.32 -0.78
C GLY A 56 -2.28 20.38 -0.33
N THR A 57 -3.38 20.54 -1.08
CA THR A 57 -4.55 21.30 -0.60
C THR A 57 -5.46 20.39 0.22
N LYS A 58 -6.20 20.98 1.16
CA LYS A 58 -7.20 20.25 1.94
C LYS A 58 -8.25 19.59 1.05
N ASP A 59 -8.68 20.28 -0.01
CA ASP A 59 -9.66 19.75 -0.96
C ASP A 59 -9.15 18.50 -1.68
N TYR A 60 -7.86 18.46 -2.03
CA TYR A 60 -7.23 17.26 -2.57
C TYR A 60 -7.22 16.11 -1.55
N ASP A 61 -6.85 16.38 -0.30
CA ASP A 61 -6.80 15.36 0.74
C ASP A 61 -8.19 14.78 1.05
N ASP A 62 -9.20 15.63 1.18
CA ASP A 62 -10.59 15.24 1.44
C ASP A 62 -11.18 14.44 0.26
N LYS A 63 -10.92 14.88 -0.97
CA LYS A 63 -11.35 14.16 -2.19
C LYS A 63 -10.62 12.83 -2.34
N MET A 64 -9.32 12.78 -2.05
CA MET A 64 -8.53 11.54 -2.05
C MET A 64 -9.09 10.51 -1.09
N VAL A 65 -9.34 10.90 0.17
CA VAL A 65 -9.90 9.99 1.17
C VAL A 65 -11.27 9.47 0.73
N THR A 66 -12.10 10.35 0.16
CA THR A 66 -13.44 10.00 -0.32
C THR A 66 -13.38 8.99 -1.47
N GLU A 67 -12.58 9.26 -2.50
CA GLU A 67 -12.48 8.38 -3.68
C GLU A 67 -11.79 7.05 -3.35
N LEU A 68 -10.72 7.07 -2.54
CA LEU A 68 -10.05 5.85 -2.08
C LEU A 68 -11.00 4.97 -1.24
N THR A 69 -11.88 5.56 -0.43
CA THR A 69 -12.85 4.79 0.35
C THR A 69 -13.89 4.07 -0.52
N LYS A 70 -14.16 4.56 -1.73
CA LYS A 70 -15.05 3.90 -2.71
C LYS A 70 -14.37 2.69 -3.37
N ILE A 71 -13.05 2.67 -3.44
CA ILE A 71 -12.29 1.51 -3.91
C ILE A 71 -12.35 0.45 -2.82
N SER A 72 -13.13 -0.61 -3.09
CA SER A 72 -13.30 -1.80 -2.24
C SER A 72 -12.06 -2.14 -1.41
N GLY A 73 -12.25 -2.52 -0.13
CA GLY A 73 -11.30 -3.12 0.83
C GLY A 73 -9.89 -2.51 0.89
N PHE A 74 -9.13 -2.69 -0.18
CA PHE A 74 -7.80 -2.17 -0.44
C PHE A 74 -7.67 -0.65 -0.36
N GLY A 75 -8.69 0.12 -0.73
CA GLY A 75 -8.64 1.58 -0.58
C GLY A 75 -8.52 2.04 0.89
N LYS A 76 -9.08 1.25 1.81
CA LYS A 76 -9.00 1.50 3.26
C LYS A 76 -7.60 1.29 3.83
N ILE A 77 -6.74 0.50 3.15
CA ILE A 77 -5.33 0.33 3.52
C ILE A 77 -4.61 1.68 3.51
N PHE A 78 -4.98 2.57 2.58
CA PHE A 78 -4.34 3.86 2.39
C PHE A 78 -4.99 5.01 3.20
N THR A 79 -6.23 4.84 3.66
CA THR A 79 -6.98 5.91 4.34
C THR A 79 -7.25 5.65 5.83
N SER A 80 -7.43 4.41 6.25
CA SER A 80 -7.83 4.07 7.62
C SER A 80 -6.63 3.63 8.45
N SER A 81 -6.33 4.30 9.57
CA SER A 81 -5.49 3.72 10.62
C SER A 81 -6.20 2.48 11.17
N SER A 82 -5.85 1.27 10.72
CA SER A 82 -6.45 0.05 11.27
C SER A 82 -6.24 0.01 12.78
N SER A 83 -7.33 -0.12 13.54
CA SER A 83 -7.30 -0.14 15.01
C SER A 83 -6.64 -1.39 15.60
N SER A 84 -6.47 -2.46 14.79
CA SER A 84 -5.81 -3.71 15.16
C SER A 84 -4.42 -3.84 14.56
N LEU A 85 -3.45 -4.26 15.38
CA LEU A 85 -2.05 -4.48 14.99
C LEU A 85 -1.91 -5.56 13.91
N LYS A 86 -2.73 -6.62 13.97
CA LYS A 86 -2.69 -7.72 12.99
C LYS A 86 -3.11 -7.25 11.59
N ASN A 87 -4.20 -6.49 11.53
CA ASN A 87 -4.72 -5.93 10.28
C ASN A 87 -3.72 -4.95 9.66
N ALA A 88 -3.02 -4.16 10.48
CA ALA A 88 -1.99 -3.24 9.99
C ALA A 88 -0.82 -3.97 9.31
N GLN A 89 -0.42 -5.13 9.81
CA GLN A 89 0.67 -5.91 9.21
C GLN A 89 0.24 -6.51 7.86
N GLU A 90 -0.97 -7.06 7.80
CA GLU A 90 -1.56 -7.59 6.56
C GLU A 90 -1.73 -6.49 5.50
N ASP A 91 -2.21 -5.31 5.92
CA ASP A 91 -2.35 -4.12 5.08
C ASP A 91 -1.00 -3.69 4.47
N ILE A 92 0.06 -3.64 5.28
CA ILE A 92 1.42 -3.31 4.82
C ILE A 92 1.95 -4.36 3.85
N HIS A 93 1.75 -5.64 4.16
CA HIS A 93 2.18 -6.73 3.29
C HIS A 93 1.48 -6.63 1.91
N LYS A 94 0.16 -6.42 1.90
CA LYS A 94 -0.61 -6.21 0.67
C LYS A 94 -0.12 -5.01 -0.15
N ASP A 95 0.20 -3.90 0.51
CA ASP A 95 0.78 -2.73 -0.15
C ASP A 95 2.13 -3.05 -0.82
N ILE A 96 3.04 -3.71 -0.11
CA ILE A 96 4.36 -4.10 -0.63
C ILE A 96 4.21 -5.05 -1.82
N VAL A 97 3.46 -6.14 -1.65
CA VAL A 97 3.29 -7.16 -2.69
C VAL A 97 2.67 -6.55 -3.94
N SER A 98 1.58 -5.79 -3.79
CA SER A 98 0.90 -5.16 -4.93
C SER A 98 1.77 -4.14 -5.67
N HIS A 99 2.68 -3.44 -4.96
CA HIS A 99 3.67 -2.55 -5.58
C HIS A 99 4.62 -3.32 -6.50
N PHE A 100 5.23 -4.40 -6.00
CA PHE A 100 6.18 -5.20 -6.77
C PHE A 100 5.52 -5.92 -7.95
N ILE A 101 4.28 -6.38 -7.81
CA ILE A 101 3.51 -6.98 -8.93
C ILE A 101 3.37 -5.98 -10.09
N LEU A 102 3.06 -4.71 -9.80
CA LEU A 102 2.95 -3.70 -10.86
C LEU A 102 4.30 -3.27 -11.44
N GLN A 103 5.37 -3.24 -10.63
CA GLN A 103 6.70 -2.86 -11.13
C GLN A 103 7.18 -3.80 -12.25
N VAL A 104 6.95 -5.11 -12.11
CA VAL A 104 7.28 -6.10 -13.16
C VAL A 104 6.54 -5.78 -14.46
N ASN A 105 5.24 -5.47 -14.37
CA ASN A 105 4.44 -5.14 -15.55
C ASN A 105 4.93 -3.85 -16.22
N CYS A 106 5.13 -2.76 -15.48
CA CYS A 106 5.55 -1.49 -16.07
C CYS A 106 6.97 -1.55 -16.68
N HIS A 107 7.88 -2.36 -16.14
CA HIS A 107 9.20 -2.54 -16.72
C HIS A 107 9.16 -3.35 -18.03
N ILE A 108 8.28 -4.36 -18.13
CA ILE A 108 8.13 -5.17 -19.35
C ILE A 108 7.51 -4.37 -20.50
N PHE A 109 6.56 -3.48 -20.22
CA PHE A 109 5.93 -2.63 -21.27
C PHE A 109 6.80 -1.45 -21.74
N ALA A 110 7.90 -1.16 -21.05
CA ALA A 110 8.81 -0.06 -21.40
C ALA A 110 10.07 -0.52 -22.18
N SER A 111 10.21 -1.82 -22.46
CA SER A 111 11.29 -2.42 -23.28
C SER A 111 10.74 -2.88 -24.63
#